data_AF-A0A7V3AGZ9-F1
#
_entry.id   AF-A0A7V3AGZ9-F1
#
_cell.length_a   1.000
_cell.length_b   1.000
_cell.length_c   1.000
_cell.angle_alpha   90.00
_cell.angle_beta   90.00
_cell.angle_gamma   90.00
#
_symmetry.space_group_name_H-M   'P 1'
#
loop_
_entity.id
_entity.type
_entity.pdbx_description
1 polymer ?
#
loop_
_entity_poly.entity_id
_entity_poly.type
_entity_poly.pdbx_seq_one_letter_code
_entity_poly.pdbx_strand_id
1 'polypeptide(L)'
;MGAIADSIIAYAQPLLDEAGDSPEKMKKALDLAQFCWNLAILPEDGREELLSNLQTSLQMGDAEFRDFRETVIFSMIRRHHEMFPNMRPRKSTEHSSGPLAPSVRPVQPIVSSHTRKYPGTARNAPCPCNSGRKYKKCCGA
;
A
#
# COMPACT_ATOMS: atom_id res chain seq x y z
N MET A 1 -15.97 -9.24 -14.07
CA MET A 1 -14.68 -8.52 -14.01
C MET A 1 -13.92 -9.02 -12.78
N GLY A 2 -12.59 -8.93 -12.75
CA GLY A 2 -11.82 -9.42 -11.61
C GLY A 2 -11.92 -8.47 -10.42
N ALA A 3 -11.93 -9.00 -9.19
CA ALA A 3 -12.15 -8.22 -7.95
C ALA A 3 -11.23 -6.99 -7.77
N ILE A 4 -10.02 -7.03 -8.33
CA ILE A 4 -9.08 -5.90 -8.32
C ILE A 4 -9.57 -4.76 -9.23
N ALA A 5 -10.07 -5.08 -10.43
CA ALA A 5 -10.60 -4.09 -11.35
C ALA A 5 -11.84 -3.39 -10.75
N ASP A 6 -12.70 -4.15 -10.09
CA ASP A 6 -13.89 -3.61 -9.42
C ASP A 6 -13.50 -2.65 -8.28
N SER A 7 -12.43 -2.97 -7.53
CA SER A 7 -11.92 -2.11 -6.45
C SER A 7 -11.32 -0.80 -6.97
N ILE A 8 -10.63 -0.84 -8.13
CA ILE A 8 -10.06 0.35 -8.77
C ILE A 8 -11.16 1.27 -9.29
N ILE A 9 -12.19 0.71 -9.94
CA ILE A 9 -13.34 1.47 -10.40
C ILE A 9 -14.06 2.08 -9.20
N ALA A 10 -14.34 1.28 -8.16
CA ALA A 10 -14.98 1.74 -6.93
C ALA A 10 -14.19 2.87 -6.25
N TYR A 11 -12.86 2.84 -6.30
CA TYR A 11 -12.03 3.92 -5.80
C TYR A 11 -12.26 5.23 -6.58
N ALA A 12 -12.28 5.17 -7.92
CA ALA A 12 -12.46 6.34 -8.79
C ALA A 12 -13.91 6.86 -8.87
N GLN A 13 -14.90 6.12 -8.34
CA GLN A 13 -16.32 6.45 -8.48
C GLN A 13 -16.69 7.91 -8.16
N PRO A 14 -16.25 8.53 -7.06
CA PRO A 14 -16.67 9.91 -6.76
C PRO A 14 -16.33 10.90 -7.89
N LEU A 15 -15.18 10.72 -8.53
CA LEU A 15 -14.75 11.56 -9.65
C LEU A 15 -15.49 11.21 -10.95
N LEU A 16 -15.83 9.94 -11.14
CA LEU A 16 -16.61 9.48 -12.29
C LEU A 16 -18.05 9.96 -12.23
N ASP A 17 -18.66 9.95 -11.04
CA ASP A 17 -20.02 10.44 -10.80
C ASP A 17 -20.12 11.94 -11.11
N GLU A 18 -19.10 12.72 -10.75
CA GLU A 18 -19.02 14.16 -11.08
C GLU A 18 -18.77 14.42 -12.57
N ALA A 19 -18.02 13.54 -13.25
CA ALA A 19 -17.75 13.65 -14.68
C ALA A 19 -19.01 13.43 -15.55
N GLY A 20 -19.96 12.63 -15.08
CA GLY A 20 -21.14 12.21 -15.83
C GLY A 20 -20.79 11.39 -17.09
N ASP A 21 -21.60 11.49 -18.13
CA ASP A 21 -21.46 10.69 -19.37
C ASP A 21 -20.45 11.27 -20.39
N SER A 22 -19.69 12.31 -20.04
CA SER A 22 -18.72 12.91 -20.98
C SER A 22 -17.43 12.09 -21.01
N PRO A 23 -17.04 11.50 -22.16
CA PRO A 23 -15.85 10.64 -22.25
C PRO A 23 -14.56 11.40 -21.91
N GLU A 24 -14.49 12.69 -22.25
CA GLU A 24 -13.36 13.56 -21.93
C GLU A 24 -13.26 13.83 -20.44
N LYS A 25 -14.38 14.10 -19.77
CA LYS A 25 -14.41 14.29 -18.31
C LYS A 25 -14.13 12.99 -17.57
N MET A 26 -14.66 11.86 -18.04
CA MET A 26 -14.35 10.54 -17.47
C MET A 26 -12.86 10.23 -17.57
N LYS A 27 -12.22 10.52 -18.71
CA LYS A 27 -10.76 10.36 -18.84
C LYS A 27 -10.02 11.22 -17.81
N LYS A 28 -10.39 12.50 -17.66
CA LYS A 28 -9.79 13.39 -16.66
C LYS A 28 -10.00 12.89 -15.23
N ALA A 29 -11.18 12.38 -14.91
CA ALA A 29 -11.49 11.78 -13.61
C ALA A 29 -10.60 10.56 -13.32
N LEU A 30 -10.38 9.70 -14.32
CA LEU A 30 -9.47 8.55 -14.18
C LEU A 30 -8.02 8.98 -14.01
N ASP A 31 -7.55 9.94 -14.82
CA ASP A 31 -6.19 10.49 -14.70
C ASP A 31 -5.97 11.09 -13.30
N LEU A 32 -6.96 11.82 -12.78
CA LEU A 32 -6.92 12.40 -11.44
C LEU A 32 -6.98 11.35 -10.33
N ALA A 33 -7.80 10.30 -10.48
CA ALA A 33 -7.85 9.18 -9.55
C ALA A 33 -6.49 8.48 -9.45
N GLN A 34 -5.87 8.19 -10.60
CA GLN A 34 -4.55 7.59 -10.68
C GLN A 34 -3.48 8.48 -10.04
N PHE A 35 -3.54 9.79 -10.28
CA PHE A 35 -2.64 10.74 -9.64
C PHE A 35 -2.77 10.72 -8.11
N CYS A 36 -4.00 10.78 -7.57
CA CYS A 36 -4.25 10.71 -6.14
C CYS A 36 -3.80 9.37 -5.52
N TRP A 37 -3.91 8.27 -6.27
CA TRP A 37 -3.41 6.96 -5.84
C TRP A 37 -1.89 6.99 -5.67
N ASN A 38 -1.15 7.56 -6.63
CA ASN A 38 0.30 7.68 -6.54
C ASN A 38 0.71 8.51 -5.31
N LEU A 39 0.03 9.63 -5.07
CA LEU A 39 0.27 10.46 -3.88
C LEU A 39 0.00 9.70 -2.58
N ALA A 40 -1.03 8.85 -2.55
CA ALA A 40 -1.40 8.10 -1.36
C ALA A 40 -0.35 7.07 -0.93
N ILE A 41 0.53 6.63 -1.84
CA ILE A 41 1.61 5.65 -1.60
C ILE A 41 2.94 6.36 -1.31
N LEU A 42 3.10 7.62 -1.68
CA LEU A 42 4.31 8.39 -1.43
C LEU A 42 4.47 8.82 0.04
N PRO A 43 5.72 8.89 0.55
CA PRO A 43 6.01 9.53 1.84
C PRO A 43 5.66 11.03 1.78
N GLU A 44 5.38 11.62 2.95
CA GLU A 44 4.89 13.02 3.06
C GLU A 44 5.80 14.03 2.36
N ASP A 45 7.12 13.88 2.51
CA ASP A 45 8.11 14.77 1.90
C ASP A 45 8.02 14.81 0.37
N GLY A 46 7.76 13.66 -0.27
CA GLY A 46 7.62 13.57 -1.73
C GLY A 46 6.25 14.03 -2.25
N ARG A 47 5.25 14.18 -1.39
CA ARG A 47 3.91 14.63 -1.81
C ARG A 47 3.89 16.13 -2.08
N GLU A 48 4.52 16.93 -1.22
CA GLU A 48 4.48 18.40 -1.35
C GLU A 48 5.11 18.89 -2.66
N GLU A 49 6.21 18.27 -3.10
CA GLU A 49 6.87 18.62 -4.37
C GLU A 49 5.92 18.37 -5.57
N LEU A 50 5.27 17.21 -5.60
CA LEU A 50 4.33 16.88 -6.67
C LEU A 50 3.09 17.79 -6.67
N LEU A 51 2.60 18.18 -5.49
CA LEU A 51 1.48 19.10 -5.37
C LEU A 51 1.84 20.50 -5.88
N SER A 52 3.04 21.00 -5.56
CA SER A 52 3.53 22.29 -6.08
C SER A 52 3.68 22.29 -7.60
N ASN A 53 4.24 21.21 -8.16
CA ASN A 53 4.34 21.03 -9.61
C ASN A 53 2.97 20.97 -10.28
N LEU A 54 2.00 20.30 -9.66
CA LEU A 54 0.63 20.23 -10.17
C LEU A 54 -0.04 21.61 -10.18
N GLN A 55 0.07 22.37 -9.09
CA GLN A 55 -0.47 23.73 -9.02
C GLN A 55 0.02 24.59 -10.18
N THR A 56 1.33 24.54 -10.45
CA THR A 56 1.96 25.27 -11.55
C THR A 56 1.44 24.79 -12.91
N SER A 57 1.32 23.48 -13.10
CA SER A 57 0.82 22.90 -14.35
C SER A 57 -0.64 23.22 -14.62
N LEU A 58 -1.48 23.33 -13.58
CA LEU A 58 -2.88 23.68 -13.70
C LEU A 58 -3.12 25.20 -13.77
N GLN A 59 -2.08 26.02 -13.57
CA GLN A 59 -2.14 27.48 -13.53
C GLN A 59 -3.17 28.01 -12.53
N MET A 60 -3.37 27.28 -11.43
CA MET A 60 -4.36 27.63 -10.41
C MET A 60 -3.78 28.62 -9.40
N GLY A 61 -4.62 29.57 -8.95
CA GLY A 61 -4.24 30.47 -7.86
C GLY A 61 -4.14 29.74 -6.52
N ASP A 62 -3.37 30.27 -5.56
CA ASP A 62 -3.12 29.60 -4.26
C ASP A 62 -4.40 29.23 -3.49
N ALA A 63 -5.41 30.11 -3.53
CA ALA A 63 -6.67 29.87 -2.83
C ALA A 63 -7.49 28.76 -3.50
N GLU A 64 -7.56 28.78 -4.83
CA GLU A 64 -8.26 27.78 -5.64
C GLU A 64 -7.60 26.41 -5.53
N PHE A 65 -6.27 26.37 -5.62
CA PHE A 65 -5.52 25.13 -5.49
C PHE A 65 -5.61 24.53 -4.08
N ARG A 66 -5.64 25.38 -3.04
CA ARG A 66 -5.84 24.91 -1.67
C ARG A 66 -7.20 24.25 -1.49
N ASP A 67 -8.25 24.86 -2.03
CA ASP A 67 -9.59 24.26 -1.99
C ASP A 67 -9.62 22.92 -2.74
N PHE A 68 -9.05 22.86 -3.94
CA PHE A 68 -8.92 21.62 -4.71
C PHE A 68 -8.13 20.53 -3.97
N ARG A 69 -7.02 20.91 -3.32
CA ARG A 69 -6.18 20.01 -2.53
C ARG A 69 -6.96 19.39 -1.37
N GLU A 70 -7.71 20.19 -0.63
CA GLU A 70 -8.48 19.72 0.53
C GLU A 70 -9.71 18.90 0.12
N THR A 71 -10.47 19.38 -0.87
CA THR A 71 -11.77 18.79 -1.25
C THR A 71 -11.61 17.57 -2.15
N VAL A 72 -10.62 17.57 -3.06
CA VAL A 72 -10.45 16.50 -4.05
C VAL A 72 -9.26 15.61 -3.73
N ILE A 73 -8.06 16.18 -3.58
CA ILE A 73 -6.85 15.36 -3.46
C ILE A 73 -6.85 14.61 -2.12
N PHE A 74 -7.04 15.30 -1.00
CA PHE A 74 -7.01 14.66 0.32
C PHE A 74 -8.20 13.73 0.57
N SER A 75 -9.38 14.05 0.03
CA SER A 75 -10.53 13.15 0.12
C SER A 75 -10.26 11.83 -0.61
N MET A 76 -9.64 11.88 -1.79
CA MET A 76 -9.25 10.70 -2.57
C MET A 76 -8.10 9.91 -1.90
N ILE A 77 -7.10 10.59 -1.33
CA ILE A 77 -6.02 9.92 -0.57
C ILE A 77 -6.60 9.19 0.66
N ARG A 78 -7.49 9.83 1.40
CA ARG A 78 -8.17 9.21 2.56
C ARG A 78 -8.95 7.97 2.12
N ARG A 79 -9.72 8.08 1.04
CA ARG A 79 -10.46 6.96 0.44
C ARG A 79 -9.53 5.81 0.06
N HIS A 80 -8.38 6.10 -0.56
CA HIS A 80 -7.37 5.07 -0.87
C HIS A 80 -6.90 4.36 0.41
N HIS A 81 -6.61 5.09 1.48
CA HIS A 81 -6.16 4.50 2.74
C HIS A 81 -7.24 3.65 3.44
N GLU A 82 -8.52 4.00 3.28
CA GLU A 82 -9.66 3.24 3.81
C GLU A 82 -9.88 1.94 3.01
N MET A 83 -9.84 2.01 1.68
CA MET A 83 -10.07 0.86 0.81
C MET A 83 -8.86 -0.08 0.70
N PHE A 84 -7.64 0.46 0.82
CA PHE A 84 -6.37 -0.26 0.62
C PHE A 84 -5.41 -0.07 1.81
N PRO A 85 -5.78 -0.55 3.02
CA PRO A 85 -5.00 -0.31 4.24
C PRO A 85 -3.57 -0.89 4.19
N ASN A 86 -3.35 -1.94 3.41
CA ASN A 86 -2.05 -2.60 3.27
C ASN A 86 -1.11 -1.91 2.25
N MET A 87 -1.59 -0.90 1.52
CA MET A 87 -0.82 -0.16 0.51
C MET A 87 -0.34 1.20 1.01
N ARG A 88 -0.49 1.48 2.31
CA ARG A 88 -0.03 2.72 2.90
C ARG A 88 1.50 2.82 2.84
N PRO A 89 2.06 4.03 2.72
CA PRO A 89 3.49 4.22 2.82
C PRO A 89 3.93 3.63 4.16
N ARG A 90 4.79 2.62 4.12
CA ARG A 90 5.36 2.06 5.34
C ARG A 90 6.22 3.17 5.94
N LYS A 91 5.77 3.78 7.03
CA LYS A 91 6.62 4.70 7.80
C LYS A 91 7.93 3.97 8.04
N SER A 92 9.00 4.49 7.46
CA SER A 92 10.37 4.07 7.71
C SER A 92 10.76 4.54 9.11
N THR A 93 10.06 4.02 10.12
CA THR A 93 10.41 4.16 11.53
C THR A 93 10.81 2.77 12.01
N GLU A 94 12.12 2.56 11.88
CA GLU A 94 12.99 1.95 12.88
C GLU A 94 12.96 0.43 13.03
N HIS A 95 14.18 -0.11 13.15
CA HIS A 95 14.47 -1.41 13.73
C HIS A 95 13.50 -1.73 14.87
N SER A 96 12.86 -2.90 14.81
CA SER A 96 12.28 -3.52 16.01
C SER A 96 13.41 -3.95 16.94
N SER A 97 14.00 -2.97 17.62
CA SER A 97 14.73 -3.13 18.88
C SER A 97 13.94 -2.35 19.92
N GLY A 98 12.76 -2.84 20.27
CA GLY A 98 11.99 -2.33 21.41
C GLY A 98 12.58 -2.85 22.72
N PRO A 99 12.76 -2.02 23.77
CA PRO A 99 13.22 -2.46 25.08
C PRO A 99 12.18 -3.36 25.75
N LEU A 100 12.68 -4.36 26.48
CA LEU A 100 11.94 -5.29 27.32
C LEU A 100 11.11 -4.56 28.38
N ALA A 101 9.78 -4.67 28.35
CA ALA A 101 8.93 -4.57 29.54
C ALA A 101 7.70 -5.49 29.40
N PRO A 102 7.26 -6.16 30.48
CA PRO A 102 6.49 -7.40 30.39
C PRO A 102 4.99 -7.12 30.38
N SER A 103 4.34 -7.37 29.24
CA SER A 103 2.87 -7.53 29.21
C SER A 103 2.55 -9.01 29.40
N VAL A 104 2.26 -9.38 30.64
CA VAL A 104 1.70 -10.70 30.98
C VAL A 104 0.31 -10.77 30.34
N ARG A 105 0.21 -11.51 29.24
CA ARG A 105 -1.04 -12.07 28.74
C ARG A 105 -0.83 -13.57 28.48
N PRO A 106 -1.81 -14.42 28.83
CA PRO A 106 -1.61 -15.86 28.94
C PRO A 106 -1.26 -16.48 27.58
N VAL A 107 -0.10 -17.13 27.55
CA VAL A 107 0.41 -17.94 26.44
C VAL A 107 -0.57 -19.08 26.19
N GLN A 108 -1.24 -19.07 25.03
CA GLN A 108 -1.71 -20.30 24.43
C GLN A 108 -0.48 -21.00 23.82
N PRO A 109 -0.21 -22.28 24.15
CA PRO A 109 0.97 -22.95 23.63
C PRO A 109 0.70 -23.40 22.20
N ILE A 110 1.07 -22.58 21.21
CA ILE A 110 1.30 -23.08 19.85
C ILE A 110 2.72 -23.64 19.82
N VAL A 111 2.89 -24.82 20.40
CA VAL A 111 4.07 -25.64 20.16
C VAL A 111 4.00 -26.19 18.74
N SER A 112 4.41 -25.38 17.76
CA SER A 112 4.91 -25.95 16.51
C SER A 112 6.39 -26.27 16.70
N SER A 113 6.66 -27.32 17.47
CA SER A 113 7.96 -27.98 17.52
C SER A 113 8.14 -28.79 16.24
N HIS A 114 8.28 -28.11 15.10
CA HIS A 114 8.90 -28.74 13.94
C HIS A 114 10.39 -28.90 14.30
N THR A 115 10.70 -30.03 14.96
CA THR A 115 12.06 -30.51 15.10
C THR A 115 12.66 -30.55 13.71
N ARG A 116 13.50 -29.56 13.38
CA ARG A 116 14.11 -29.49 12.06
C ARG A 116 14.94 -30.75 11.88
N LYS A 117 14.54 -31.58 10.92
CA LYS A 117 15.20 -32.85 10.58
C LYS A 117 16.69 -32.66 10.28
N TYR A 118 17.04 -31.46 9.81
CA TYR A 118 18.42 -31.03 9.57
C TYR A 118 18.67 -29.68 10.25
N PRO A 119 19.19 -29.67 11.49
CA PRO A 119 19.60 -28.44 12.16
C PRO A 119 20.78 -27.80 11.42
N GLY A 120 20.79 -26.47 11.31
CA GLY A 120 21.84 -25.72 10.61
C GLY A 120 21.66 -25.57 9.10
N THR A 121 20.73 -26.31 8.46
CA THR A 121 20.44 -26.10 7.03
C THR A 121 19.66 -24.80 6.81
N ALA A 122 20.25 -23.88 6.04
CA ALA A 122 19.58 -22.64 5.66
C ALA A 122 18.34 -22.92 4.79
N ARG A 123 17.24 -22.18 5.01
CA ARG A 123 15.94 -22.40 4.34
C ARG A 123 16.00 -22.44 2.81
N ASN A 124 16.92 -21.69 2.19
CA ASN A 124 17.07 -21.63 0.73
C ASN A 124 18.17 -22.54 0.19
N ALA A 125 18.96 -23.20 1.05
CA ALA A 125 20.00 -24.13 0.63
C ALA A 125 19.39 -25.37 -0.05
N PRO A 126 20.15 -26.09 -0.89
CA PRO A 126 19.76 -27.41 -1.38
C PRO A 126 19.39 -28.33 -0.21
N CYS A 127 18.33 -29.11 -0.36
CA CYS A 127 17.85 -29.99 0.69
C CYS A 127 18.80 -31.19 0.86
N PRO A 128 19.26 -31.51 2.08
CA PRO A 128 20.23 -32.59 2.34
C PRO A 128 19.67 -34.01 2.15
N CYS A 129 18.40 -34.16 1.74
CA CYS A 129 17.82 -35.43 1.32
C CYS A 129 18.07 -35.77 -0.16
N ASN A 130 18.93 -35.01 -0.85
CA ASN A 130 19.28 -35.17 -2.27
C ASN A 130 18.10 -35.06 -3.25
N SER A 131 17.02 -34.39 -2.87
CA SER A 131 15.86 -34.17 -3.74
C SER A 131 16.07 -33.12 -4.85
N GLY A 132 17.20 -32.40 -4.84
CA GLY A 132 17.48 -31.28 -5.74
C GLY A 132 16.66 -30.00 -5.47
N ARG A 133 15.74 -30.01 -4.48
CA ARG A 133 14.88 -28.86 -4.14
C ARG A 133 15.48 -28.02 -2.99
N LYS A 134 15.06 -26.76 -2.86
CA LYS A 134 15.40 -25.91 -1.70
C LYS A 134 14.81 -26.49 -0.40
N TYR A 135 15.54 -26.43 0.71
CA TYR A 135 15.15 -27.03 2.00
C TYR A 135 13.73 -26.65 2.45
N LYS A 136 13.36 -25.36 2.36
CA LYS A 136 12.01 -24.86 2.70
C LYS A 136 10.86 -25.38 1.82
N LYS A 137 11.17 -26.05 0.71
CA LYS A 137 10.21 -26.64 -0.23
C LYS A 137 10.27 -28.18 -0.21
N CYS A 138 10.99 -28.76 0.74
CA CYS A 138 11.17 -30.19 0.89
C CYS A 138 11.11 -30.57 2.38
N CYS A 139 12.21 -31.00 3.00
CA CYS A 139 12.21 -31.48 4.39
C CYS A 139 12.04 -30.38 5.47
N GLY A 140 12.01 -29.10 5.09
CA GLY A 140 11.77 -27.97 6.00
C GLY A 140 10.40 -27.32 5.83
N ALA A 141 9.44 -28.06 5.27
CA ALA A 141 8.02 -27.70 5.23
C ALA A 141 7.36 -27.97 6.60
#